data_AF-A0A953R714-F1
#
_entry.id   AF-A0A953R714-F1
#
_cell.length_a   1.000
_cell.length_b   1.000
_cell.length_c   1.000
_cell.angle_alpha   90.00
_cell.angle_beta   90.00
_cell.angle_gamma   90.00
#
_symmetry.space_group_name_H-M   'P 1'
#
loop_
_entity.id
_entity.type
_entity.pdbx_description
1 polymer ?
#
loop_
_entity_poly.entity_id
_entity_poly.type
_entity_poly.pdbx_seq_one_letter_code
_entity_poly.pdbx_strand_id
1 'polypeptide(L)'
;MSRWCVVTSLILLAGPLSNGAADPPVLWLAIAASSTTLAPSLKTTGKLRSQSPQAAVVASSDCENLRQGLYLSVAVVAGDRATSQAALEKARAVSADAYVRECRPRPGSRILLGVPLIDPSIEKVPEDVVNWSDADRISTIVKLPEEGYLWLRRIYVAAPEDPLEGRRTSVLFFATDPKKSTQLTADCTDPGFAEKSNRIALSCARETAADNLLHETTVYDATSARALIKVSRCRKPELISVSQLTCWAEEVDGQGVLYLRPKRVPLQ
;
A
#
# COMPACT_ATOMS: atom_id res chain seq x y z
N MET A 1 1.94 -72.91 -32.41
CA MET A 1 1.62 -71.92 -31.36
C MET A 1 2.76 -70.91 -31.30
N SER A 2 2.65 -69.79 -32.02
CA SER A 2 3.70 -68.76 -32.09
C SER A 2 3.15 -67.49 -31.43
N ARG A 3 3.77 -67.07 -30.31
CA ARG A 3 3.39 -65.87 -29.55
C ARG A 3 4.19 -64.68 -30.06
N TRP A 4 3.49 -63.66 -30.53
CA TRP A 4 4.08 -62.36 -30.90
C TRP A 4 4.11 -61.45 -29.66
N CYS A 5 5.29 -60.96 -29.31
CA CYS A 5 5.48 -59.88 -28.33
C CYS A 5 5.35 -58.54 -29.06
N VAL A 6 4.32 -57.77 -28.73
CA VAL A 6 4.19 -56.36 -29.14
C VAL A 6 4.90 -55.52 -28.08
N VAL A 7 5.98 -54.83 -28.48
CA VAL A 7 6.68 -53.84 -27.65
C VAL A 7 6.06 -52.47 -27.93
N THR A 8 5.27 -51.97 -26.99
CA THR A 8 4.69 -50.63 -27.06
C THR A 8 5.74 -49.61 -26.64
N SER A 9 6.27 -48.83 -27.59
CA SER A 9 7.18 -47.72 -27.31
C SER A 9 6.39 -46.53 -26.74
N LEU A 10 6.70 -46.16 -25.49
CA LEU A 10 6.18 -44.96 -24.83
C LEU A 10 6.99 -43.75 -25.31
N ILE A 11 6.39 -42.90 -26.16
CA ILE A 11 6.98 -41.62 -26.56
C ILE A 11 6.68 -40.60 -25.47
N LEU A 12 7.67 -40.30 -24.63
CA LEU A 12 7.65 -39.18 -23.69
C LEU A 12 7.80 -37.87 -24.46
N LEU A 13 6.68 -37.18 -24.69
CA LEU A 13 6.64 -35.80 -25.17
C LEU A 13 7.13 -34.87 -24.05
N ALA A 14 8.42 -34.55 -24.06
CA ALA A 14 8.98 -33.45 -23.29
C ALA A 14 8.53 -32.13 -23.93
N GLY A 15 7.40 -31.58 -23.48
CA GLY A 15 6.99 -30.22 -23.82
C GLY A 15 7.98 -29.21 -23.24
N PRO A 16 8.39 -28.17 -23.99
CA PRO A 16 9.23 -27.11 -23.45
C PRO A 16 8.47 -26.37 -22.35
N LEU A 17 9.03 -26.37 -21.14
CA LEU A 17 8.63 -25.47 -20.07
C LEU A 17 9.04 -24.05 -20.48
N SER A 18 8.17 -23.38 -21.23
CA SER A 18 8.28 -21.94 -21.47
C SER A 18 8.04 -21.22 -20.14
N ASN A 19 9.10 -21.02 -19.37
CA ASN A 19 9.18 -19.99 -18.34
C ASN A 19 9.26 -18.61 -19.01
N GLY A 20 8.27 -18.30 -19.86
CA GLY A 20 8.10 -16.97 -20.41
C GLY A 20 7.62 -16.07 -19.28
N ALA A 21 8.54 -15.30 -18.68
CA ALA A 21 8.15 -14.15 -17.88
C ALA A 21 7.32 -13.25 -18.80
N ALA A 22 6.00 -13.24 -18.59
CA ALA A 22 5.11 -12.37 -19.34
C ALA A 22 5.56 -10.92 -19.13
N ASP A 23 5.63 -10.15 -20.22
CA ASP A 23 5.94 -8.73 -20.12
C ASP A 23 4.98 -8.06 -19.12
N PRO A 24 5.48 -7.13 -18.28
CA PRO A 24 4.64 -6.44 -17.32
C PRO A 24 3.50 -5.72 -18.05
N PRO A 25 2.28 -5.73 -17.49
CA PRO A 25 1.13 -5.14 -18.16
C PRO A 25 1.34 -3.65 -18.38
N VAL A 26 1.12 -3.21 -19.62
CA VAL A 26 1.13 -1.79 -19.96
C VAL A 26 -0.21 -1.17 -19.60
N LEU A 27 -0.19 -0.03 -18.91
CA LEU A 27 -1.39 0.74 -18.59
C LEU A 27 -1.45 2.01 -19.46
N TRP A 28 -2.66 2.48 -19.72
CA TRP A 28 -2.93 3.73 -20.40
C TRP A 28 -3.70 4.66 -19.48
N LEU A 29 -3.29 5.93 -19.44
CA LEU A 29 -3.83 6.96 -18.58
C LEU A 29 -4.45 8.06 -19.43
N ALA A 30 -5.70 8.42 -19.16
CA ALA A 30 -6.30 9.67 -19.65
C ALA A 30 -6.05 10.77 -18.60
N ILE A 31 -5.02 11.59 -18.81
CA ILE A 31 -4.52 12.58 -17.86
C ILE A 31 -5.17 13.93 -18.18
N ALA A 32 -5.87 14.51 -17.20
CA ALA A 32 -6.43 15.86 -17.33
C ALA A 32 -5.46 16.95 -16.87
N ALA A 33 -4.66 16.68 -15.83
CA ALA A 33 -3.71 17.62 -15.27
C ALA A 33 -2.56 16.89 -14.55
N SER A 34 -1.46 17.60 -14.34
CA SER A 34 -0.32 17.16 -13.55
C SER A 34 0.18 18.30 -12.66
N SER A 35 0.57 17.99 -11.43
CA SER A 35 1.09 18.96 -10.46
C SER A 35 2.25 18.37 -9.67
N THR A 36 3.14 19.20 -9.13
CA THR A 36 4.19 18.79 -8.19
C THR A 36 3.69 18.68 -6.75
N THR A 37 2.50 19.20 -6.46
CA THR A 37 1.82 19.11 -5.16
C THR A 37 0.46 18.44 -5.32
N LEU A 38 -0.04 17.82 -4.26
CA LEU A 38 -1.24 17.00 -4.31
C LEU A 38 -2.53 17.82 -4.42
N ALA A 39 -2.60 18.99 -3.78
CA ALA A 39 -3.84 19.79 -3.67
C ALA A 39 -4.47 20.16 -5.05
N PRO A 40 -3.72 20.67 -6.05
CA PRO A 40 -4.28 20.93 -7.38
C PRO A 40 -4.81 19.65 -8.07
N SER A 41 -4.14 18.52 -7.86
CA SER A 41 -4.53 17.24 -8.44
C SER A 41 -5.80 16.69 -7.78
N LEU A 42 -5.96 16.83 -6.46
CA LEU A 42 -7.19 16.49 -5.76
C LEU A 42 -8.38 17.32 -6.25
N LYS A 43 -8.20 18.65 -6.35
CA LYS A 43 -9.24 19.56 -6.86
C LYS A 43 -9.68 19.18 -8.28
N THR A 44 -8.73 18.87 -9.15
CA THR A 44 -9.03 18.47 -10.54
C THR A 44 -9.69 17.10 -10.60
N THR A 45 -9.21 16.12 -9.84
CA THR A 45 -9.81 14.78 -9.75
C THR A 45 -11.23 14.84 -9.18
N GLY A 46 -11.50 15.69 -8.19
CA GLY A 46 -12.85 15.93 -7.66
C GLY A 46 -13.81 16.40 -8.74
N LYS A 47 -13.40 17.34 -9.61
CA LYS A 47 -14.20 17.78 -10.76
C LYS A 47 -14.44 16.65 -11.77
N LEU A 48 -13.40 15.88 -12.10
CA LEU A 48 -13.48 14.76 -13.04
C LEU A 48 -14.48 13.67 -12.62
N ARG A 49 -14.63 13.42 -11.32
CA ARG A 49 -15.48 12.33 -10.82
C ARG A 49 -16.95 12.45 -11.20
N SER A 50 -17.44 13.67 -11.42
CA SER A 50 -18.79 13.91 -11.91
C SER A 50 -19.06 13.25 -13.28
N GLN A 51 -18.02 13.08 -14.11
CA GLN A 51 -18.11 12.51 -15.46
C GLN A 51 -17.45 11.12 -15.57
N SER A 52 -16.49 10.86 -14.68
CA SER A 52 -15.68 9.66 -14.63
C SER A 52 -15.57 9.18 -13.19
N PRO A 53 -16.51 8.36 -12.68
CA PRO A 53 -16.51 7.92 -11.27
C PRO A 53 -15.23 7.20 -10.83
N GLN A 54 -14.49 6.62 -11.78
CA GLN A 54 -13.19 5.97 -11.59
C GLN A 54 -12.00 6.94 -11.60
N ALA A 55 -12.23 8.25 -11.69
CA ALA A 55 -11.16 9.23 -11.70
C ALA A 55 -10.38 9.22 -10.38
N ALA A 56 -9.06 9.23 -10.50
CA ALA A 56 -8.14 9.05 -9.40
C ALA A 56 -6.96 10.04 -9.49
N VAL A 57 -6.16 10.08 -8.43
CA VAL A 57 -4.82 10.66 -8.48
C VAL A 57 -3.81 9.52 -8.57
N VAL A 58 -2.88 9.62 -9.52
CA VAL A 58 -1.78 8.67 -9.73
C VAL A 58 -0.46 9.38 -9.49
N ALA A 59 0.48 8.76 -8.77
CA ALA A 59 1.83 9.27 -8.68
C ALA A 59 2.59 8.87 -9.96
N SER A 60 3.18 9.83 -10.65
CA SER A 60 3.95 9.55 -11.87
C SER A 60 5.15 8.64 -11.60
N SER A 61 5.62 8.60 -10.34
CA SER A 61 6.68 7.69 -9.91
C SER A 61 6.29 6.22 -9.91
N ASP A 62 4.99 5.90 -9.98
CA ASP A 62 4.52 4.52 -10.15
C ASP A 62 4.77 3.99 -11.57
N CYS A 63 5.14 4.87 -12.52
CA CYS A 63 5.46 4.52 -13.90
C CYS A 63 6.96 4.79 -14.19
N GLU A 64 7.61 3.87 -14.90
CA GLU A 64 9.05 3.98 -15.25
C GLU A 64 9.32 5.03 -16.33
N ASN A 65 8.39 5.17 -17.27
CA ASN A 65 8.52 5.99 -18.47
C ASN A 65 7.95 7.42 -18.33
N LEU A 66 7.56 7.82 -17.12
CA LEU A 66 7.02 9.15 -16.81
C LEU A 66 8.02 9.97 -15.98
N ARG A 67 7.92 11.30 -16.10
CA ARG A 67 8.68 12.23 -15.27
C ARG A 67 8.30 12.03 -13.80
N GLN A 68 9.28 11.76 -12.95
CA GLN A 68 9.07 11.49 -11.53
C GLN A 68 8.66 12.78 -10.76
N GLY A 69 8.03 12.61 -9.59
CA GLY A 69 7.68 13.72 -8.69
C GLY A 69 6.42 14.51 -9.09
N LEU A 70 5.52 13.92 -9.88
CA LEU A 70 4.25 14.52 -10.26
C LEU A 70 3.07 13.71 -9.74
N TYR A 71 1.99 14.41 -9.41
CA TYR A 71 0.66 13.86 -9.15
C TYR A 71 -0.23 14.12 -10.35
N LEU A 72 -0.74 13.06 -10.96
CA LEU A 72 -1.55 13.09 -12.18
C LEU A 72 -3.02 12.94 -11.83
N SER A 73 -3.87 13.87 -12.27
CA SER A 73 -5.32 13.71 -12.22
C SER A 73 -5.76 12.91 -13.43
N VAL A 74 -6.13 11.65 -13.21
CA VAL A 74 -6.48 10.70 -14.28
C VAL A 74 -7.98 10.44 -14.30
N ALA A 75 -8.60 10.53 -15.47
CA ALA A 75 -10.01 10.17 -15.66
C ALA A 75 -10.22 8.65 -15.67
N VAL A 76 -9.22 7.90 -16.16
CA VAL A 76 -9.20 6.43 -16.16
C VAL A 76 -7.76 5.92 -16.16
N VAL A 77 -7.56 4.76 -15.55
CA VAL A 77 -6.40 3.88 -15.73
C VAL A 77 -6.92 2.61 -16.42
N ALA A 78 -6.48 2.33 -17.64
CA ALA A 78 -6.98 1.22 -18.45
C ALA A 78 -5.85 0.29 -18.92
N GLY A 79 -6.18 -0.98 -19.20
CA GLY A 79 -5.23 -1.93 -19.80
C GLY A 79 -5.00 -1.71 -21.30
N ASP A 80 -5.78 -0.83 -21.92
CA ASP A 80 -5.72 -0.57 -23.36
C ASP A 80 -5.85 0.92 -23.70
N ARG A 81 -5.29 1.28 -24.86
CA ARG A 81 -5.29 2.66 -25.35
C ARG A 81 -6.69 3.16 -25.74
N ALA A 82 -7.54 2.29 -26.28
CA ALA A 82 -8.84 2.68 -26.83
C ALA A 82 -9.77 3.18 -25.71
N THR A 83 -9.79 2.49 -24.58
CA THR A 83 -10.55 2.88 -23.38
C THR A 83 -10.06 4.22 -22.82
N SER A 84 -8.74 4.44 -22.77
CA SER A 84 -8.18 5.74 -22.35
C SER A 84 -8.52 6.86 -23.34
N GLN A 85 -8.50 6.57 -24.63
CA GLN A 85 -8.88 7.52 -25.67
C GLN A 85 -10.36 7.90 -25.58
N ALA A 86 -11.25 6.95 -25.32
CA ALA A 86 -12.68 7.22 -25.10
C ALA A 86 -12.93 8.09 -23.85
N ALA A 87 -12.11 7.92 -22.81
CA ALA A 87 -12.16 8.75 -21.60
C ALA A 87 -11.55 10.15 -21.77
N LEU A 88 -10.79 10.40 -22.85
CA LEU A 88 -10.12 11.67 -23.10
C LEU A 88 -11.11 12.84 -23.22
N GLU A 89 -12.26 12.62 -23.87
CA GLU A 89 -13.27 13.67 -24.05
C GLU A 89 -13.84 14.15 -22.70
N LYS A 90 -14.03 13.22 -21.76
CA LYS A 90 -14.42 13.55 -20.37
C LYS A 90 -13.33 14.32 -19.63
N ALA A 91 -12.07 13.98 -19.87
CA ALA A 91 -10.94 14.72 -19.31
C ALA A 91 -10.86 16.15 -19.88
N ARG A 92 -11.11 16.30 -21.18
CA ARG A 92 -11.11 17.60 -21.89
C ARG A 92 -12.18 18.56 -21.42
N ALA A 93 -13.32 18.06 -20.98
CA ALA A 93 -14.36 18.88 -20.37
C ALA A 93 -13.91 19.57 -19.07
N VAL A 94 -12.87 19.06 -18.40
CA VAL A 94 -12.28 19.67 -17.19
C VAL A 94 -10.98 20.42 -17.52
N SER A 95 -10.20 19.95 -18.50
CA SER A 95 -8.92 20.54 -18.90
C SER A 95 -8.68 20.34 -20.40
N ALA A 96 -8.68 21.42 -21.18
CA ALA A 96 -8.56 21.35 -22.64
C ALA A 96 -7.27 20.64 -23.11
N ASP A 97 -6.19 20.77 -22.34
CA ASP A 97 -4.88 20.15 -22.61
C ASP A 97 -4.79 18.69 -22.16
N ALA A 98 -5.91 18.06 -21.80
CA ALA A 98 -5.91 16.65 -21.43
C ALA A 98 -5.35 15.77 -22.57
N TYR A 99 -4.63 14.71 -22.19
CA TYR A 99 -3.95 13.82 -23.12
C TYR A 99 -3.94 12.38 -22.63
N VAL A 100 -3.67 11.45 -23.54
CA VAL A 100 -3.49 10.03 -23.24
C VAL A 100 -2.01 9.70 -23.19
N ARG A 101 -1.59 8.92 -22.17
CA ARG A 101 -0.20 8.51 -22.00
C ARG A 101 -0.08 7.07 -21.57
N GLU A 102 0.88 6.36 -22.15
CA GLU A 102 1.31 5.04 -21.71
C GLU A 102 2.03 5.13 -20.36
N CYS A 103 1.67 4.28 -19.41
CA CYS A 103 2.37 4.03 -18.17
C CYS A 103 2.90 2.60 -18.18
N ARG A 104 4.21 2.45 -18.01
CA ARG A 104 4.87 1.17 -17.71
C ARG A 104 5.01 1.06 -16.20
N PRO A 105 4.12 0.32 -15.51
CA PRO A 105 4.09 0.32 -14.06
C PRO A 105 5.37 -0.29 -13.50
N ARG A 106 5.94 0.32 -12.47
CA ARG A 106 7.05 -0.29 -11.73
C ARG A 106 6.56 -1.55 -11.00
N PRO A 107 7.37 -2.62 -10.92
CA PRO A 107 7.06 -3.78 -10.09
C PRO A 107 6.76 -3.36 -8.63
N GLY A 108 5.68 -3.89 -8.06
CA GLY A 108 5.24 -3.55 -6.70
C GLY A 108 4.68 -2.14 -6.50
N SER A 109 4.55 -1.34 -7.55
CA SER A 109 3.92 0.00 -7.45
C SER A 109 2.42 -0.08 -7.19
N ARG A 110 1.86 0.99 -6.61
CA ARG A 110 0.42 1.10 -6.33
C ARG A 110 -0.42 0.94 -7.59
N ILE A 111 -0.03 1.60 -8.69
CA ILE A 111 -0.79 1.55 -9.94
C ILE A 111 -0.82 0.14 -10.54
N LEU A 112 0.28 -0.61 -10.44
CA LEU A 112 0.34 -2.00 -10.89
C LEU A 112 -0.57 -2.89 -10.05
N LEU A 113 -0.54 -2.68 -8.74
CA LEU A 113 -1.32 -3.46 -7.78
C LEU A 113 -2.81 -3.05 -7.75
N GLY A 114 -3.18 -1.92 -8.35
CA GLY A 114 -4.55 -1.39 -8.30
C GLY A 114 -4.91 -0.78 -6.94
N VAL A 115 -3.91 -0.33 -6.17
CA VAL A 115 -4.11 0.34 -4.89
C VAL A 115 -4.22 1.86 -5.12
N PRO A 116 -5.23 2.53 -4.57
CA PRO A 116 -5.36 3.98 -4.73
C PRO A 116 -4.27 4.73 -3.98
N LEU A 117 -3.72 5.78 -4.59
CA LEU A 117 -2.79 6.69 -3.92
C LEU A 117 -3.47 7.42 -2.75
N ILE A 118 -4.72 7.85 -2.97
CA ILE A 118 -5.51 8.65 -2.05
C ILE A 118 -6.78 7.89 -1.71
N ASP A 119 -7.06 7.76 -0.41
CA ASP A 119 -8.33 7.21 0.03
C ASP A 119 -9.47 8.22 -0.20
N PRO A 120 -10.67 7.79 -0.64
CA PRO A 120 -11.80 8.70 -0.85
C PRO A 120 -12.19 9.53 0.39
N SER A 121 -11.91 9.07 1.60
CA SER A 121 -12.16 9.85 2.82
C SER A 121 -11.34 11.15 2.88
N ILE A 122 -10.15 11.19 2.27
CA ILE A 122 -9.24 12.34 2.28
C ILE A 122 -9.84 13.58 1.59
N GLU A 123 -10.82 13.39 0.72
CA GLU A 123 -11.54 14.50 0.08
C GLU A 123 -12.51 15.21 1.00
N LYS A 124 -12.84 14.60 2.15
CA LYS A 124 -13.70 15.20 3.16
C LYS A 124 -12.89 16.01 4.19
N VAL A 125 -11.57 16.08 4.02
CA VAL A 125 -10.71 16.91 4.87
C VAL A 125 -11.09 18.38 4.65
N PRO A 126 -11.39 19.15 5.71
CA PRO A 126 -11.72 20.56 5.58
C PRO A 126 -10.60 21.35 4.90
N GLU A 127 -10.95 22.42 4.17
CA GLU A 127 -9.97 23.25 3.46
C GLU A 127 -9.10 24.10 4.40
N ASP A 128 -9.56 24.32 5.63
CA ASP A 128 -8.95 25.17 6.66
C ASP A 128 -8.06 24.40 7.64
N VAL A 129 -7.83 23.10 7.43
CA VAL A 129 -6.88 22.35 8.25
C VAL A 129 -5.45 22.88 8.07
N VAL A 130 -4.79 23.22 9.18
CA VAL A 130 -3.48 23.89 9.13
C VAL A 130 -2.33 22.88 9.21
N ASN A 131 -2.52 21.75 9.90
CA ASN A 131 -1.44 20.80 10.20
C ASN A 131 -1.39 19.57 9.27
N TRP A 132 -1.93 19.69 8.07
CA TRP A 132 -1.90 18.62 7.06
C TRP A 132 -0.85 18.87 5.99
N SER A 133 -0.13 17.81 5.63
CA SER A 133 0.80 17.77 4.51
C SER A 133 0.33 16.77 3.44
N ASP A 134 0.99 16.77 2.28
CA ASP A 134 0.76 15.74 1.24
C ASP A 134 1.07 14.33 1.77
N ALA A 135 2.04 14.18 2.68
CA ALA A 135 2.41 12.89 3.26
C ALA A 135 1.30 12.29 4.14
N ASP A 136 0.47 13.12 4.77
CA ASP A 136 -0.68 12.68 5.57
C ASP A 136 -1.83 12.15 4.72
N ARG A 137 -1.81 12.42 3.41
CA ARG A 137 -2.88 12.09 2.46
C ARG A 137 -2.56 10.86 1.61
N ILE A 138 -1.26 10.54 1.48
CA ILE A 138 -0.78 9.54 0.54
C ILE A 138 -0.62 8.18 1.21
N SER A 139 -1.34 7.19 0.67
CA SER A 139 -1.16 5.80 1.05
C SER A 139 0.13 5.21 0.48
N THR A 140 0.75 4.31 1.24
CA THR A 140 1.98 3.63 0.83
C THR A 140 1.81 2.13 0.83
N ILE A 141 2.57 1.46 -0.03
CA ILE A 141 2.68 0.00 -0.06
C ILE A 141 4.11 -0.36 0.32
N VAL A 142 4.26 -1.39 1.14
CA VAL A 142 5.53 -2.00 1.44
C VAL A 142 5.48 -3.45 1.00
N LYS A 143 6.40 -3.85 0.12
CA LYS A 143 6.62 -5.26 -0.20
C LYS A 143 7.26 -5.97 1.01
N LEU A 144 6.66 -7.06 1.44
CA LEU A 144 7.22 -7.89 2.50
C LEU A 144 8.28 -8.87 1.95
N PRO A 145 9.32 -9.22 2.74
CA PRO A 145 10.43 -10.08 2.31
C PRO A 145 10.02 -11.46 1.78
N GLU A 146 9.08 -12.16 2.43
CA GLU A 146 8.64 -13.49 2.04
C GLU A 146 7.50 -13.38 1.02
N GLU A 147 6.32 -12.88 1.44
CA GLU A 147 5.18 -12.78 0.54
C GLU A 147 4.23 -11.63 0.87
N GLY A 148 3.53 -11.14 -0.14
CA GLY A 148 2.51 -10.11 0.04
C GLY A 148 3.06 -8.72 0.28
N TYR A 149 2.15 -7.88 0.76
CA TYR A 149 2.33 -6.45 0.88
C TYR A 149 1.59 -5.91 2.10
N LEU A 150 2.17 -4.91 2.75
CA LEU A 150 1.45 -4.04 3.66
C LEU A 150 0.96 -2.81 2.91
N TRP A 151 -0.32 -2.49 3.08
CA TRP A 151 -0.90 -1.21 2.67
C TRP A 151 -1.10 -0.34 3.90
N LEU A 152 -0.29 0.70 3.99
CA LEU A 152 -0.43 1.77 4.98
C LEU A 152 -1.42 2.77 4.37
N ARG A 153 -2.70 2.53 4.64
CA ARG A 153 -3.82 3.29 4.09
C ARG A 153 -4.05 4.53 4.94
N ARG A 154 -3.71 5.69 4.40
CA ARG A 154 -4.03 6.99 5.01
C ARG A 154 -5.50 7.29 4.79
N ILE A 155 -6.22 7.54 5.87
CA ILE A 155 -7.65 7.84 5.85
C ILE A 155 -7.93 9.06 6.71
N TYR A 156 -9.06 9.71 6.42
CA TYR A 156 -9.60 10.78 7.24
C TYR A 156 -10.85 10.28 7.99
N VAL A 157 -10.86 10.49 9.30
CA VAL A 157 -12.01 10.21 10.17
C VAL A 157 -12.39 11.49 10.89
N ALA A 158 -13.52 12.10 10.50
CA ALA A 158 -14.01 13.29 11.16
C ALA A 158 -14.39 12.97 12.62
N ALA A 159 -13.71 13.62 13.56
CA ALA A 159 -13.97 13.49 14.99
C ALA A 159 -13.81 14.88 15.65
N PRO A 160 -14.81 15.35 16.42
CA PRO A 160 -14.70 16.59 17.17
C PRO A 160 -13.51 16.56 18.13
N GLU A 161 -12.78 17.68 18.21
CA GLU A 161 -11.66 17.84 19.15
C GLU A 161 -10.55 16.77 19.02
N ASP A 162 -10.46 16.11 17.87
CA ASP A 162 -9.43 15.11 17.63
C ASP A 162 -8.04 15.78 17.54
N PRO A 163 -7.09 15.46 18.44
CA PRO A 163 -5.75 16.04 18.39
C PRO A 163 -5.00 15.68 17.10
N LEU A 164 -5.42 14.61 16.41
CA LEU A 164 -4.87 14.23 15.11
C LEU A 164 -5.61 14.86 13.93
N GLU A 165 -6.61 15.74 14.16
CA GLU A 165 -7.39 16.39 13.11
C GLU A 165 -7.97 15.39 12.08
N GLY A 166 -8.38 14.22 12.57
CA GLY A 166 -8.92 13.12 11.78
C GLY A 166 -7.91 12.28 11.00
N ARG A 167 -6.60 12.55 11.10
CA ARG A 167 -5.55 11.75 10.46
C ARG A 167 -5.51 10.36 11.07
N ARG A 168 -5.69 9.31 10.27
CA ARG A 168 -5.59 7.92 10.70
C ARG A 168 -4.82 7.10 9.68
N THR A 169 -4.19 6.03 10.16
CA THR A 169 -3.45 5.10 9.29
C THR A 169 -3.90 3.68 9.58
N SER A 170 -4.72 3.12 8.69
CA SER A 170 -5.05 1.71 8.74
C SER A 170 -3.93 0.90 8.10
N VAL A 171 -3.54 -0.22 8.70
CA VAL A 171 -2.55 -1.13 8.12
C VAL A 171 -3.28 -2.39 7.69
N LEU A 172 -3.26 -2.65 6.39
CA LEU A 172 -3.85 -3.82 5.78
C LEU A 172 -2.76 -4.72 5.21
N PHE A 173 -3.01 -6.02 5.19
CA PHE A 173 -2.18 -7.02 4.54
C PHE A 173 -2.92 -7.63 3.35
N PHE A 174 -2.22 -7.86 2.25
CA PHE A 174 -2.72 -8.67 1.14
C PHE A 174 -1.57 -9.46 0.49
N ALA A 175 -1.85 -10.70 0.10
CA ALA A 175 -0.86 -11.56 -0.58
C ALA A 175 -0.63 -11.12 -2.03
N THR A 176 -1.71 -10.99 -2.81
CA THR A 176 -1.64 -10.68 -4.25
C THR A 176 -2.68 -9.65 -4.69
N ASP A 177 -3.94 -9.83 -4.26
CA ASP A 177 -5.06 -8.97 -4.63
C ASP A 177 -5.43 -8.02 -3.47
N PRO A 178 -5.23 -6.69 -3.61
CA PRO A 178 -5.58 -5.75 -2.56
C PRO A 178 -7.09 -5.66 -2.28
N LYS A 179 -7.96 -6.13 -3.17
CA LYS A 179 -9.41 -6.22 -2.88
C LYS A 179 -9.72 -7.27 -1.82
N LYS A 180 -8.80 -8.21 -1.58
CA LYS A 180 -8.87 -9.23 -0.53
C LYS A 180 -8.02 -8.87 0.68
N SER A 181 -7.63 -7.59 0.81
CA SER A 181 -6.82 -7.14 1.93
C SER A 181 -7.54 -7.36 3.26
N THR A 182 -6.81 -7.81 4.27
CA THR A 182 -7.31 -7.91 5.64
C THR A 182 -6.70 -6.82 6.50
N GLN A 183 -7.53 -6.13 7.27
CA GLN A 183 -7.07 -5.07 8.15
C GLN A 183 -6.39 -5.69 9.39
N LEU A 184 -5.10 -5.41 9.58
CA LEU A 184 -4.35 -5.80 10.77
C LEU A 184 -4.67 -4.86 11.94
N THR A 185 -4.72 -3.56 11.66
CA THR A 185 -5.13 -2.54 12.64
C THR A 185 -5.81 -1.36 11.95
N ALA A 186 -6.81 -0.78 12.62
CA ALA A 186 -7.57 0.35 12.10
C ALA A 186 -6.81 1.68 12.20
N ASP A 187 -5.86 1.78 13.13
CA ASP A 187 -5.12 3.00 13.40
C ASP A 187 -3.70 2.68 13.87
N CYS A 188 -2.69 3.26 13.25
CA CYS A 188 -1.29 2.99 13.51
C CYS A 188 -0.44 4.23 13.23
N THR A 189 -0.18 5.00 14.29
CA THR A 189 0.81 6.09 14.27
C THR A 189 2.21 5.49 14.31
N ASP A 190 3.15 6.08 13.57
CA ASP A 190 4.56 5.64 13.46
C ASP A 190 4.73 4.11 13.25
N PRO A 191 4.25 3.56 12.12
CA PRO A 191 4.28 2.11 11.87
C PRO A 191 5.72 1.60 11.68
N GLY A 192 6.10 0.58 12.45
CA GLY A 192 7.26 -0.26 12.20
C GLY A 192 6.83 -1.72 12.01
N PHE A 193 7.51 -2.49 11.17
CA PHE A 193 7.10 -3.86 10.88
C PHE A 193 8.28 -4.80 10.64
N ALA A 194 8.03 -6.09 10.84
CA ALA A 194 8.88 -7.20 10.42
C ALA A 194 8.02 -8.39 10.00
N GLU A 195 8.56 -9.22 9.12
CA GLU A 195 7.91 -10.44 8.66
C GLU A 195 8.90 -11.60 8.73
N LYS A 196 8.41 -12.75 9.19
CA LYS A 196 9.11 -14.03 9.05
C LYS A 196 8.14 -15.20 9.21
N SER A 197 8.25 -16.18 8.33
CA SER A 197 7.57 -17.47 8.39
C SER A 197 6.07 -17.33 8.69
N ASN A 198 5.36 -16.61 7.81
CA ASN A 198 3.92 -16.35 7.91
C ASN A 198 3.48 -15.58 9.17
N ARG A 199 4.40 -14.86 9.82
CA ARG A 199 4.08 -13.93 10.91
C ARG A 199 4.46 -12.51 10.53
N ILE A 200 3.60 -11.56 10.88
CA ILE A 200 3.82 -10.13 10.70
C ILE A 200 3.83 -9.48 12.08
N ALA A 201 4.97 -8.92 12.50
CA ALA A 201 5.03 -8.06 13.66
C ALA A 201 4.81 -6.62 13.21
N LEU A 202 3.83 -5.93 13.83
CA LEU A 202 3.50 -4.54 13.56
C LEU A 202 3.57 -3.74 14.87
N SER A 203 4.46 -2.77 14.89
CA SER A 203 4.65 -1.79 15.96
C SER A 203 3.93 -0.50 15.59
N CYS A 204 3.10 0.00 16.50
CA CYS A 204 2.43 1.29 16.36
C CYS A 204 2.59 2.10 17.64
N ALA A 205 2.78 3.41 17.55
CA ALA A 205 2.68 4.30 18.69
C ALA A 205 1.25 4.25 19.29
N ARG A 206 1.17 4.08 20.61
CA ARG A 206 -0.09 3.94 21.39
C ARG A 206 -0.15 4.81 22.62
N GLU A 207 1.00 5.17 23.17
CA GLU A 207 1.11 6.01 24.35
C GLU A 207 2.05 7.17 24.05
N THR A 208 1.85 8.28 24.76
CA THR A 208 2.79 9.40 24.79
C THR A 208 3.24 9.60 26.23
N ALA A 209 4.55 9.72 26.45
CA ALA A 209 5.15 10.01 27.74
C ALA A 209 6.23 11.09 27.59
N ALA A 210 6.01 12.24 28.24
CA ALA A 210 6.70 13.49 27.89
C ALA A 210 6.59 13.73 26.37
N ASP A 211 7.71 13.97 25.68
CA ASP A 211 7.74 14.18 24.22
C ASP A 211 8.01 12.90 23.42
N ASN A 212 7.85 11.72 24.04
CA ASN A 212 8.16 10.43 23.41
C ASN A 212 6.89 9.65 23.07
N LEU A 213 6.86 9.13 21.85
CA LEU A 213 5.88 8.12 21.42
C LEU A 213 6.35 6.73 21.84
N LEU A 214 5.51 6.01 22.59
CA LEU A 214 5.77 4.64 23.00
C LEU A 214 4.90 3.67 22.19
N HIS A 215 5.47 2.53 21.85
CA HIS A 215 4.93 1.63 20.85
C HIS A 215 4.38 0.35 21.46
N GLU A 216 3.27 -0.13 20.94
CA GLU A 216 2.82 -1.52 21.11
C GLU A 216 3.15 -2.30 19.85
N THR A 217 3.84 -3.43 20.00
CA THR A 217 4.01 -4.40 18.93
C THR A 217 2.94 -5.48 19.02
N THR A 218 2.16 -5.67 17.96
CA THR A 218 1.26 -6.82 17.80
C THR A 218 1.84 -7.76 16.75
N VAL A 219 1.91 -9.06 17.07
CA VAL A 219 2.27 -10.10 16.08
C VAL A 219 1.00 -10.74 15.56
N TYR A 220 0.87 -10.81 14.25
CA TYR A 220 -0.25 -11.38 13.52
C TYR A 220 0.18 -12.65 12.80
N ASP A 221 -0.74 -13.61 12.69
CA ASP A 221 -0.66 -14.68 11.71
C ASP A 221 -1.04 -14.11 10.33
N ALA A 222 -0.15 -14.21 9.34
CA ALA A 222 -0.36 -13.55 8.04
C ALA A 222 -1.46 -14.24 7.19
N THR A 223 -1.78 -15.51 7.46
CA THR A 223 -2.84 -16.22 6.75
C THR A 223 -4.23 -15.82 7.24
N SER A 224 -4.43 -15.78 8.55
CA SER A 224 -5.72 -15.50 9.19
C SER A 224 -5.89 -14.04 9.61
N ALA A 225 -4.82 -13.23 9.56
CA ALA A 225 -4.71 -11.89 10.13
C ALA A 225 -5.06 -11.81 11.62
N ARG A 226 -5.08 -12.96 12.33
CA ARG A 226 -5.41 -12.99 13.75
C ARG A 226 -4.21 -12.47 14.55
N ALA A 227 -4.48 -11.57 15.50
CA ALA A 227 -3.48 -11.19 16.49
C ALA A 227 -3.13 -12.42 17.36
N LEU A 228 -1.84 -12.72 17.45
CA LEU A 228 -1.29 -13.82 18.23
C LEU A 228 -0.85 -13.33 19.61
N ILE A 229 -0.12 -12.21 19.65
CA ILE A 229 0.38 -11.61 20.89
C ILE A 229 0.52 -10.09 20.74
N LYS A 230 0.39 -9.38 21.85
CA LYS A 230 0.69 -7.97 21.99
C LYS A 230 1.80 -7.76 23.01
N VAL A 231 2.72 -6.84 22.71
CA VAL A 231 3.85 -6.50 23.54
C VAL A 231 3.88 -4.99 23.71
N SER A 232 3.57 -4.53 24.91
CA SER A 232 3.63 -3.11 25.26
C SER A 232 5.07 -2.61 25.30
N ARG A 233 5.24 -1.33 24.95
CA ARG A 233 6.49 -0.55 24.97
C ARG A 233 7.63 -1.28 24.28
N CYS A 234 7.40 -1.60 23.02
CA CYS A 234 8.24 -2.45 22.18
C CYS A 234 8.20 -1.88 20.77
N ARG A 235 9.30 -1.24 20.35
CA ARG A 235 9.44 -0.61 19.03
C ARG A 235 10.46 -1.33 18.15
N LYS A 236 10.35 -1.10 16.83
CA LYS A 236 11.21 -1.70 15.78
C LYS A 236 11.31 -3.23 15.95
N PRO A 237 10.21 -3.94 15.71
CA PRO A 237 10.16 -5.38 15.89
C PRO A 237 11.04 -6.09 14.86
N GLU A 238 11.60 -7.23 15.25
CA GLU A 238 12.33 -8.16 14.40
C GLU A 238 11.93 -9.59 14.77
N LEU A 239 11.50 -10.39 13.78
CA LEU A 239 11.19 -11.80 13.99
C LEU A 239 12.44 -12.64 13.73
N ILE A 240 13.06 -13.17 14.78
CA ILE A 240 14.24 -14.03 14.66
C ILE A 240 13.82 -15.46 14.28
N SER A 241 12.63 -15.89 14.74
CA SER A 241 12.01 -17.16 14.37
C SER A 241 10.48 -17.07 14.51
N VAL A 242 9.78 -18.14 14.14
CA VAL A 242 8.32 -18.28 14.39
C VAL A 242 7.95 -18.16 15.87
N SER A 243 8.87 -18.47 16.77
CA SER A 243 8.65 -18.52 18.22
C SER A 243 9.36 -17.39 18.98
N GLN A 244 9.98 -16.43 18.28
CA GLN A 244 10.77 -15.40 18.96
C GLN A 244 10.77 -14.06 18.21
N LEU A 245 10.38 -13.02 18.96
CA LEU A 245 10.45 -11.62 18.58
C LEU A 245 11.57 -10.93 19.37
N THR A 246 12.30 -10.04 18.70
CA THR A 246 13.12 -9.01 19.34
C THR A 246 12.57 -7.62 19.06
N CYS A 247 12.78 -6.71 20.00
CA CYS A 247 12.48 -5.29 19.84
C CYS A 247 13.28 -4.45 20.83
N TRP A 248 13.12 -3.14 20.76
CA TRP A 248 13.60 -2.22 21.79
C TRP A 248 12.49 -1.96 22.80
N ALA A 249 12.69 -2.38 24.04
CA ALA A 249 11.85 -1.99 25.16
C ALA A 249 12.01 -0.50 25.45
N GLU A 250 10.88 0.18 25.66
CA GLU A 250 10.84 1.62 25.88
C GLU A 250 10.47 1.93 27.34
N GLU A 251 11.28 2.77 27.99
CA GLU A 251 11.05 3.25 29.35
C GLU A 251 11.34 4.75 29.38
N VAL A 252 10.47 5.55 30.00
CA VAL A 252 10.66 6.99 30.15
C VAL A 252 10.80 7.30 31.64
N ASP A 253 11.89 7.97 32.02
CA ASP A 253 12.14 8.33 33.41
C ASP A 253 11.37 9.58 33.86
N GLY A 254 11.54 9.96 35.14
CA GLY A 254 10.91 11.16 35.70
C GLY A 254 11.40 12.49 35.11
N GLN A 255 12.47 12.49 34.30
CA GLN A 255 12.96 13.67 33.58
C GLN A 255 12.48 13.69 32.11
N GLY A 256 11.68 12.71 31.69
CA GLY A 256 11.18 12.61 30.32
C GLY A 256 12.18 12.00 29.33
N VAL A 257 13.27 11.40 29.81
CA VAL A 257 14.29 10.77 28.95
C VAL A 257 13.86 9.35 28.57
N LEU A 258 13.87 9.05 27.27
CA LEU A 258 13.59 7.71 26.74
C LEU A 258 14.83 6.82 26.79
N TYR A 259 14.72 5.66 27.44
CA TYR A 259 15.70 4.59 27.45
C TYR A 259 15.21 3.43 26.58
N LEU A 260 16.14 2.91 25.77
CA LEU A 260 15.91 1.76 24.91
C LEU A 260 16.76 0.59 25.38
N ARG A 261 16.14 -0.56 25.65
CA ARG A 261 16.84 -1.79 26.02
C ARG A 261 16.44 -2.94 25.09
N PRO A 262 17.37 -3.77 24.59
CA PRO A 262 17.00 -4.95 23.82
C PRO A 262 16.07 -5.86 24.64
N LYS A 263 14.96 -6.27 24.04
CA LYS A 263 13.97 -7.18 24.66
C LYS A 263 13.73 -8.35 23.73
N ARG A 264 13.76 -9.55 24.30
CA ARG A 264 13.37 -10.80 23.64
C ARG A 264 12.02 -11.23 24.19
N VAL A 265 11.11 -11.59 23.29
CA VAL A 265 9.76 -12.04 23.63
C VAL A 265 9.53 -13.40 22.98
N PRO A 266 9.29 -14.46 23.78
CA PRO A 266 8.86 -15.74 23.22
C PRO A 266 7.45 -15.58 22.64
N LEU A 267 7.24 -16.13 21.44
CA LEU A 267 5.95 -16.20 20.78
C LEU A 267 5.43 -17.62 20.98
N GLN A 268 4.25 -17.73 21.59
CA GLN A 268 3.51 -18.98 21.69
C GLN A 268 2.74 -19.25 20.38
#